data_AF-A0A965LLQ9-F1
#
_entry.id   AF-A0A965LLQ9-F1
#
_cell.length_a   1.000
_cell.length_b   1.000
_cell.length_c   1.000
_cell.angle_alpha   90.00
_cell.angle_beta   90.00
_cell.angle_gamma   90.00
#
_symmetry.space_group_name_H-M   'P 1'
#
loop_
_entity.id
_entity.type
_entity.pdbx_description
1 polymer ?
#
loop_
_entity_poly.entity_id
_entity_poly.type
_entity_poly.pdbx_seq_one_letter_code
_entity_poly.pdbx_strand_id
1 'polypeptide(L)'
;MTNLPINGADTAWVLASGALVLLMTPALALFYGGLVRTKSTLNMMMMSFAAIGVGTIVWILWGYSLAFAPDTGQGLIGDLTHFGLDQTLGTVVGASGSEIPTLAFVMFQMTFAIITVALLSGAIADRAKFVAWVSFVVAWITLIYAPVAHWAFATQGGSGGWIIDKLGALDFAGGTVVEINSGAAALALAIVLGKREGFKRDAMRPHNIPFILLGAGLLWFGWFGFNAGSALAAGHLASVAMINTQIATAAAAMSWITYERLRNGKPTTLGVASGAIAGAVAITPSCGFVTPLGALVIGLVGGVASAYAVSLKYRWNYDDSLDVVGIHGV
;
A
#
# COMPACT_ATOMS: atom_id res chain seq x y z
N MET A 1 8.17 -36.60 4.30
CA MET A 1 7.58 -35.28 4.58
C MET A 1 7.87 -34.98 6.04
N THR A 2 8.87 -34.14 6.31
CA THR A 2 9.17 -33.69 7.67
C THR A 2 7.97 -32.89 8.18
N ASN A 3 7.47 -33.21 9.37
CA ASN A 3 6.40 -32.44 10.00
C ASN A 3 6.96 -31.07 10.35
N LEU A 4 6.73 -30.08 9.49
CA LEU A 4 7.04 -28.69 9.80
C LEU A 4 6.18 -28.27 10.99
N PRO A 5 6.75 -27.63 12.03
CA PRO A 5 5.96 -27.05 13.10
C PRO A 5 5.22 -25.85 12.49
N ILE A 6 3.98 -26.07 12.03
CA ILE A 6 3.15 -25.02 11.45
C ILE A 6 1.88 -24.86 12.27
N ASN A 7 1.46 -23.62 12.46
CA ASN A 7 0.12 -23.32 12.94
C ASN A 7 -0.83 -23.24 11.73
N GLY A 8 -1.76 -24.20 11.64
CA GLY A 8 -2.68 -24.29 10.51
C GLY A 8 -3.65 -23.11 10.40
N ALA A 9 -4.09 -22.55 11.54
CA ALA A 9 -5.01 -21.40 11.55
C ALA A 9 -4.29 -20.13 11.10
N ASP A 10 -3.08 -19.89 11.61
CA ASP A 10 -2.26 -18.73 11.23
C ASP A 10 -1.87 -18.81 9.74
N THR A 11 -1.50 -20.01 9.27
CA THR A 11 -1.19 -20.25 7.85
C THR A 11 -2.40 -19.95 6.95
N ALA A 12 -3.59 -20.46 7.31
CA ALA A 12 -4.80 -20.21 6.54
C ALA A 12 -5.15 -18.71 6.50
N TRP A 13 -4.99 -18.02 7.63
CA TRP A 13 -5.21 -16.58 7.73
C TRP A 13 -4.27 -15.77 6.85
N VAL A 14 -2.97 -16.08 6.85
CA VAL A 14 -1.98 -15.35 6.04
C VAL A 14 -2.17 -15.61 4.54
N LEU A 15 -2.50 -16.85 4.14
CA LEU A 15 -2.82 -17.17 2.74
C LEU A 15 -4.08 -16.41 2.26
N ALA A 16 -5.14 -16.40 3.08
CA ALA A 16 -6.35 -15.63 2.79
C ALA A 16 -6.06 -14.13 2.73
N SER A 17 -5.27 -13.61 3.68
CA SER A 17 -4.85 -12.21 3.71
C SER A 17 -4.05 -11.83 2.47
N GLY A 18 -3.13 -12.68 2.00
CA GLY A 18 -2.41 -12.48 0.74
C GLY A 18 -3.35 -12.37 -0.46
N ALA A 19 -4.38 -13.21 -0.54
CA ALA A 19 -5.39 -13.10 -1.60
C ALA A 19 -6.21 -11.81 -1.51
N LEU A 20 -6.59 -11.37 -0.30
CA LEU A 20 -7.28 -10.10 -0.06
C LEU A 20 -6.43 -8.90 -0.49
N VAL A 21 -5.13 -8.90 -0.17
CA VAL A 21 -4.22 -7.82 -0.56
C VAL A 21 -3.95 -7.84 -2.06
N LEU A 22 -3.78 -9.02 -2.68
CA LEU A 22 -3.62 -9.10 -4.13
C LEU A 22 -4.81 -8.48 -4.87
N LEU A 23 -6.04 -8.68 -4.36
CA LEU A 23 -7.27 -8.08 -4.90
C LEU A 23 -7.27 -6.54 -4.86
N MET A 24 -6.49 -5.93 -3.97
CA MET A 24 -6.37 -4.46 -3.92
C MET A 24 -5.82 -3.89 -5.22
N THR A 25 -4.96 -4.59 -5.95
CA THR A 25 -4.36 -4.04 -7.18
C THR A 25 -5.34 -4.01 -8.36
N PRO A 26 -6.14 -5.06 -8.63
CA PRO A 26 -7.29 -4.96 -9.52
C PRO A 26 -8.35 -3.94 -9.05
N ALA A 27 -8.59 -3.84 -7.74
CA ALA A 27 -9.50 -2.83 -7.19
C ALA A 27 -9.00 -1.40 -7.47
N LEU A 28 -7.69 -1.17 -7.33
CA LEU A 28 -7.03 0.08 -7.68
C LEU A 28 -7.17 0.38 -9.18
N ALA A 29 -7.06 -0.63 -10.04
CA ALA A 29 -7.28 -0.49 -11.48
C ALA A 29 -8.69 0.05 -11.78
N LEU A 30 -9.71 -0.43 -11.06
CA LEU A 30 -11.08 0.09 -11.18
C LEU A 30 -11.20 1.51 -10.60
N PHE A 31 -10.62 1.75 -9.44
CA PHE A 31 -10.63 3.05 -8.76
C PHE A 31 -10.00 4.14 -9.63
N TYR A 32 -8.75 3.96 -10.04
CA TYR A 32 -8.03 4.88 -10.92
C TYR A 32 -8.61 4.91 -12.33
N GLY A 33 -9.05 3.78 -12.86
CA GLY A 33 -9.76 3.69 -14.13
C GLY A 33 -10.95 4.64 -14.15
N GLY A 34 -11.82 4.60 -13.13
CA GLY A 34 -12.98 5.47 -12.99
C GLY A 34 -12.64 6.96 -12.85
N LEU A 35 -11.49 7.28 -12.25
CA LEU A 35 -11.01 8.65 -12.06
C LEU A 35 -10.45 9.30 -13.33
N VAL A 36 -9.84 8.53 -14.22
CA VAL A 36 -9.31 9.06 -15.48
C VAL A 36 -10.42 9.25 -16.53
N ARG A 37 -10.08 9.89 -17.65
CA ARG A 37 -10.97 10.03 -18.81
C ARG A 37 -11.14 8.68 -19.52
N THR A 38 -12.28 8.46 -20.16
CA THR A 38 -12.61 7.21 -20.89
C THR A 38 -11.50 6.75 -21.84
N LYS A 39 -10.86 7.67 -22.57
CA LYS A 39 -9.76 7.36 -23.51
C LYS A 39 -8.51 6.76 -22.85
N SER A 40 -8.37 6.96 -21.55
CA SER A 40 -7.18 6.61 -20.76
C SER A 40 -7.42 5.44 -19.82
N THR A 41 -8.68 5.03 -19.62
CA THR A 41 -9.09 3.98 -18.68
C THR A 41 -8.33 2.68 -18.91
N LEU A 42 -8.24 2.23 -20.18
CA LEU A 42 -7.53 0.98 -20.50
C LEU A 42 -6.04 1.05 -20.16
N ASN A 43 -5.36 2.15 -20.48
CA ASN A 43 -3.95 2.32 -20.14
C ASN A 43 -3.74 2.36 -18.62
N MET A 44 -4.63 3.03 -17.89
CA MET A 44 -4.59 3.08 -16.43
C MET A 44 -4.73 1.68 -15.82
N MET A 45 -5.70 0.89 -16.27
CA MET A 45 -5.88 -0.48 -15.79
C MET A 45 -4.67 -1.36 -16.16
N MET A 46 -4.14 -1.24 -17.38
CA MET A 46 -2.96 -1.97 -17.81
C MET A 46 -1.72 -1.68 -16.96
N MET A 47 -1.54 -0.45 -16.47
CA MET A 47 -0.44 -0.12 -15.56
C MET A 47 -0.54 -0.87 -14.22
N SER A 48 -1.75 -0.99 -13.64
CA SER A 48 -1.99 -1.77 -12.43
C SER A 48 -1.75 -3.28 -12.65
N PHE A 49 -2.26 -3.84 -13.76
CA PHE A 49 -2.03 -5.26 -14.07
C PHE A 49 -0.58 -5.58 -14.41
N ALA A 50 0.13 -4.65 -15.06
CA ALA A 50 1.56 -4.77 -15.29
C ALA A 50 2.34 -4.79 -13.97
N ALA A 51 1.93 -3.99 -12.97
CA ALA A 51 2.53 -4.04 -11.64
C ALA A 51 2.37 -5.42 -10.98
N ILE A 52 1.23 -6.10 -11.17
CA ILE A 52 1.04 -7.49 -10.70
C ILE A 52 2.05 -8.43 -11.37
N GLY A 53 2.05 -8.49 -12.70
CA GLY A 53 2.87 -9.45 -13.43
C GLY A 53 4.37 -9.21 -13.27
N VAL A 54 4.81 -7.98 -13.51
CA VAL A 54 6.23 -7.59 -13.42
C VAL A 54 6.70 -7.60 -11.98
N GLY A 55 5.89 -7.08 -11.04
CA GLY A 55 6.24 -7.06 -9.63
C GLY A 55 6.40 -8.46 -9.05
N THR A 56 5.54 -9.41 -9.44
CA THR A 56 5.69 -10.83 -9.09
C THR A 56 7.04 -11.38 -9.56
N ILE A 57 7.40 -11.17 -10.83
CA ILE A 57 8.67 -11.68 -11.39
C ILE A 57 9.87 -11.08 -10.68
N VAL A 58 9.88 -9.77 -10.42
CA VAL A 58 10.98 -9.11 -9.70
C VAL A 58 11.08 -9.64 -8.26
N TRP A 59 9.94 -9.81 -7.59
CA TRP A 59 9.89 -10.28 -6.21
C TRP A 59 10.46 -11.69 -6.05
N ILE A 60 10.06 -12.63 -6.90
CA ILE A 60 10.54 -14.03 -6.84
C ILE A 60 12.02 -14.15 -7.24
N LEU A 61 12.50 -13.34 -8.20
CA LEU A 61 13.88 -13.44 -8.65
C LEU A 61 14.84 -12.85 -7.61
N TRP A 62 14.61 -11.64 -7.11
CA TRP A 62 15.52 -11.03 -6.12
C TRP A 62 14.84 -10.14 -5.08
N GLY A 63 13.64 -9.60 -5.34
CA GLY A 63 13.00 -8.63 -4.45
C GLY A 63 12.76 -9.16 -3.04
N TYR A 64 12.31 -10.41 -2.89
CA TYR A 64 12.15 -11.05 -1.59
C TYR A 64 13.49 -11.19 -0.85
N SER A 65 14.54 -11.58 -1.57
CA SER A 65 15.88 -11.74 -0.99
C SER A 65 16.43 -10.42 -0.48
N LEU A 66 16.40 -9.37 -1.32
CA LEU A 66 16.87 -8.04 -0.92
C LEU A 66 16.10 -7.46 0.27
N ALA A 67 14.82 -7.84 0.42
CA ALA A 67 13.98 -7.40 1.54
C ALA A 67 14.19 -8.23 2.82
N PHE A 68 14.28 -9.55 2.74
CA PHE A 68 14.13 -10.44 3.90
C PHE A 68 15.25 -11.47 4.11
N ALA A 69 16.24 -11.56 3.22
CA ALA A 69 17.43 -12.38 3.45
C ALA A 69 18.31 -11.78 4.57
N PRO A 70 19.33 -12.50 5.07
CA PRO A 70 20.24 -11.99 6.10
C PRO A 70 20.78 -10.59 5.77
N ASP A 71 20.81 -9.71 6.76
CA ASP A 71 21.35 -8.37 6.58
C ASP A 71 22.82 -8.44 6.14
N THR A 72 23.14 -7.69 5.09
CA THR A 72 24.51 -7.55 4.56
C THR A 72 24.89 -6.06 4.40
N GLY A 73 24.01 -5.16 4.83
CA GLY A 73 24.13 -3.72 4.60
C GLY A 73 24.12 -2.87 5.86
N GLN A 74 24.34 -3.45 7.05
CA GLN A 74 24.16 -2.76 8.33
C GLN A 74 22.72 -2.23 8.49
N GLY A 75 21.74 -3.07 8.18
CA GLY A 75 20.31 -2.81 8.23
C GLY A 75 19.76 -2.09 7.01
N LEU A 76 20.55 -1.95 5.94
CA LEU A 76 20.15 -1.26 4.71
C LEU A 76 19.60 -2.19 3.63
N ILE A 77 20.06 -3.44 3.55
CA ILE A 77 19.65 -4.38 2.50
C ILE A 77 20.00 -5.81 2.89
N GLY A 78 19.15 -6.75 2.48
CA GLY A 78 19.45 -8.18 2.51
C GLY A 78 20.37 -8.61 1.37
N ASP A 79 20.92 -9.81 1.47
CA ASP A 79 21.71 -10.42 0.41
C ASP A 79 20.87 -11.15 -0.66
N LEU A 80 21.53 -11.92 -1.54
CA LEU A 80 20.90 -12.69 -2.62
C LEU A 80 20.70 -14.19 -2.30
N THR A 81 20.77 -14.59 -1.02
CA THR A 81 20.64 -15.98 -0.60
C THR A 81 19.30 -16.61 -1.03
N HIS A 82 18.23 -15.82 -1.11
CA HIS A 82 16.90 -16.26 -1.55
C HIS A 82 16.59 -15.89 -3.01
N PHE A 83 17.61 -15.72 -3.86
CA PHE A 83 17.40 -15.52 -5.29
C PHE A 83 16.58 -16.68 -5.88
N GLY A 84 15.53 -16.39 -6.64
CA GLY A 84 14.63 -17.42 -7.16
C GLY A 84 13.85 -18.17 -6.08
N LEU A 85 13.70 -17.58 -4.88
CA LEU A 85 13.14 -18.20 -3.68
C LEU A 85 13.94 -19.41 -3.17
N ASP A 86 15.25 -19.46 -3.46
CA ASP A 86 16.12 -20.52 -2.92
C ASP A 86 16.06 -20.55 -1.38
N GLN A 87 16.21 -21.74 -0.81
CA GLN A 87 16.18 -21.99 0.64
C GLN A 87 14.87 -21.57 1.36
N THR A 88 13.77 -21.35 0.64
CA THR A 88 12.47 -21.04 1.26
C THR A 88 11.52 -22.25 1.33
N LEU A 89 11.68 -23.23 0.42
CA LEU A 89 10.84 -24.41 0.35
C LEU A 89 11.01 -25.30 1.58
N GLY A 90 9.90 -25.66 2.20
CA GLY A 90 9.92 -26.51 3.40
C GLY A 90 10.53 -25.83 4.63
N THR A 91 10.54 -24.49 4.67
CA THR A 91 10.98 -23.71 5.83
C THR A 91 9.81 -22.92 6.43
N VAL A 92 10.00 -22.38 7.62
CA VAL A 92 8.99 -21.60 8.35
C VAL A 92 9.54 -20.27 8.84
N VAL A 93 8.64 -19.31 9.05
CA VAL A 93 8.90 -18.03 9.71
C VAL A 93 7.86 -17.79 10.81
N GLY A 94 8.17 -16.88 11.74
CA GLY A 94 7.27 -16.52 12.84
C GLY A 94 7.78 -16.98 14.21
N ALA A 95 7.03 -16.62 15.25
CA ALA A 95 7.36 -16.99 16.63
C ALA A 95 7.00 -18.46 16.92
N SER A 96 7.64 -19.04 17.93
CA SER A 96 7.37 -20.42 18.32
C SER A 96 5.91 -20.63 18.75
N GLY A 97 5.24 -21.62 18.16
CA GLY A 97 3.81 -21.91 18.34
C GLY A 97 2.88 -21.20 17.33
N SER A 98 3.41 -20.26 16.55
CA SER A 98 2.70 -19.49 15.51
C SER A 98 3.48 -19.44 14.20
N GLU A 99 4.33 -20.45 13.96
CA GLU A 99 5.09 -20.54 12.72
C GLU A 99 4.18 -20.78 11.51
N ILE A 100 4.49 -20.12 10.41
CA ILE A 100 3.83 -20.28 9.11
C ILE A 100 4.85 -20.66 8.04
N PRO A 101 4.46 -21.36 6.96
CA PRO A 101 5.36 -21.62 5.84
C PRO A 101 5.98 -20.34 5.29
N THR A 102 7.29 -20.33 5.05
CA THR A 102 8.00 -19.17 4.50
C THR A 102 7.40 -18.71 3.19
N LEU A 103 6.95 -19.63 2.34
CA LEU A 103 6.27 -19.29 1.07
C LEU A 103 4.93 -18.57 1.26
N ALA A 104 4.20 -18.81 2.36
CA ALA A 104 3.00 -18.03 2.66
C ALA A 104 3.36 -16.59 3.00
N PHE A 105 4.44 -16.39 3.76
CA PHE A 105 4.98 -15.06 4.05
C PHE A 105 5.54 -14.36 2.80
N VAL A 106 6.29 -15.07 1.95
CA VAL A 106 6.76 -14.58 0.64
C VAL A 106 5.59 -14.08 -0.20
N MET A 107 4.54 -14.89 -0.33
CA MET A 107 3.32 -14.53 -1.07
C MET A 107 2.65 -13.29 -0.47
N PHE A 108 2.49 -13.26 0.86
CA PHE A 108 1.89 -12.12 1.54
C PHE A 108 2.68 -10.83 1.29
N GLN A 109 3.99 -10.82 1.54
CA GLN A 109 4.85 -9.64 1.36
C GLN A 109 4.96 -9.19 -0.12
N MET A 110 4.91 -10.13 -1.07
CA MET A 110 4.88 -9.80 -2.50
C MET A 110 3.72 -8.87 -2.85
N THR A 111 2.55 -9.11 -2.24
CA THR A 111 1.35 -8.32 -2.55
C THR A 111 1.48 -6.87 -2.10
N PHE A 112 2.26 -6.60 -1.05
CA PHE A 112 2.58 -5.24 -0.58
C PHE A 112 3.48 -4.54 -1.60
N ALA A 113 4.51 -5.23 -2.11
CA ALA A 113 5.38 -4.69 -3.17
C ALA A 113 4.57 -4.31 -4.42
N ILE A 114 3.66 -5.20 -4.83
CA ILE A 114 2.79 -5.01 -6.00
C ILE A 114 1.86 -3.82 -5.82
N ILE A 115 1.10 -3.75 -4.72
CA ILE A 115 0.14 -2.65 -4.53
C ILE A 115 0.88 -1.33 -4.38
N THR A 116 2.01 -1.31 -3.67
CA THR A 116 2.80 -0.09 -3.45
C THR A 116 3.22 0.53 -4.78
N VAL A 117 3.87 -0.24 -5.67
CA VAL A 117 4.30 0.31 -6.95
C VAL A 117 3.11 0.66 -7.84
N ALA A 118 1.99 -0.08 -7.75
CA ALA A 118 0.78 0.22 -8.51
C ALA A 118 0.15 1.57 -8.12
N LEU A 119 0.24 1.99 -6.86
CA LEU A 119 -0.24 3.30 -6.40
C LEU A 119 0.37 4.46 -7.19
N LEU A 120 1.67 4.37 -7.53
CA LEU A 120 2.41 5.44 -8.23
C LEU A 120 1.85 5.71 -9.64
N SER A 121 1.16 4.75 -10.24
CA SER A 121 0.53 4.92 -11.57
C SER A 121 -0.52 6.04 -11.56
N GLY A 122 -1.19 6.22 -10.41
CA GLY A 122 -2.17 7.27 -10.22
C GLY A 122 -1.56 8.66 -10.25
N ALA A 123 -0.32 8.81 -9.76
CA ALA A 123 0.39 10.07 -9.80
C ALA A 123 0.71 10.49 -11.24
N ILE A 124 0.94 9.54 -12.15
CA ILE A 124 1.45 9.80 -13.51
C ILE A 124 0.43 9.54 -14.63
N ALA A 125 -0.86 9.45 -14.28
CA ALA A 125 -1.95 9.24 -15.23
C ALA A 125 -1.82 10.16 -16.46
N ASP A 126 -2.10 9.63 -17.65
CA ASP A 126 -2.02 10.33 -18.95
C ASP A 126 -0.63 10.85 -19.37
N ARG A 127 0.46 10.53 -18.66
CA ARG A 127 1.80 11.10 -18.94
C ARG A 127 2.92 10.09 -19.15
N ALA A 128 2.71 8.83 -18.78
CA ALA A 128 3.74 7.81 -18.90
C ALA A 128 3.55 6.92 -20.14
N LYS A 129 4.65 6.61 -20.82
CA LYS A 129 4.68 5.54 -21.81
C LYS A 129 4.65 4.20 -21.08
N PHE A 130 3.87 3.24 -21.56
CA PHE A 130 3.72 1.93 -20.93
C PHE A 130 5.06 1.18 -20.75
N VAL A 131 5.94 1.20 -21.76
CA VAL A 131 7.27 0.56 -21.65
C VAL A 131 8.12 1.20 -20.56
N ALA A 132 8.09 2.54 -20.46
CA ALA A 132 8.80 3.25 -19.40
C ALA A 132 8.22 2.92 -18.01
N TRP A 133 6.90 2.75 -17.91
CA TRP A 133 6.25 2.28 -16.69
C TRP A 133 6.73 0.89 -16.27
N VAL A 134 6.78 -0.07 -17.19
CA VAL A 134 7.26 -1.43 -16.91
C VAL A 134 8.71 -1.42 -16.40
N SER A 135 9.61 -0.68 -17.07
CA SER A 135 10.99 -0.55 -16.61
C SER A 135 11.09 0.16 -15.25
N PHE A 136 10.24 1.17 -15.02
CA PHE A 136 10.16 1.85 -13.74
C PHE A 136 9.71 0.91 -12.62
N VAL A 137 8.71 0.04 -12.84
CA VAL A 137 8.28 -0.96 -11.85
C VAL A 137 9.44 -1.85 -11.41
N VAL A 138 10.23 -2.35 -12.36
CA VAL A 138 11.41 -3.18 -12.06
C VAL A 138 12.43 -2.41 -11.22
N ALA A 139 12.80 -1.21 -11.67
CA ALA A 139 13.80 -0.39 -10.98
C ALA A 139 13.31 0.04 -9.59
N TRP A 140 12.05 0.45 -9.46
CA TRP A 140 11.50 0.97 -8.22
C TRP A 140 11.34 -0.11 -7.16
N ILE A 141 10.85 -1.30 -7.52
CA ILE A 141 10.79 -2.41 -6.56
C ILE A 141 12.19 -2.78 -6.08
N THR A 142 13.16 -2.83 -7.00
CA THR A 142 14.53 -3.27 -6.68
C THR A 142 15.30 -2.25 -5.85
N LEU A 143 15.23 -0.96 -6.21
CA LEU A 143 16.09 0.08 -5.66
C LEU A 143 15.45 0.86 -4.51
N ILE A 144 14.11 0.85 -4.42
CA ILE A 144 13.38 1.64 -3.43
C ILE A 144 12.57 0.73 -2.52
N TYR A 145 11.63 -0.06 -3.05
CA TYR A 145 10.75 -0.86 -2.22
C TYR A 145 11.48 -1.89 -1.39
N ALA A 146 12.30 -2.75 -2.01
CA ALA A 146 12.97 -3.84 -1.29
C ALA A 146 13.92 -3.32 -0.20
N PRO A 147 14.76 -2.28 -0.44
CA PRO A 147 15.52 -1.65 0.64
C PRO A 147 14.63 -1.08 1.76
N VAL A 148 13.59 -0.31 1.45
CA VAL A 148 12.71 0.27 2.48
C VAL A 148 11.98 -0.82 3.28
N ALA A 149 11.53 -1.89 2.62
CA ALA A 149 10.96 -3.07 3.29
C ALA A 149 11.99 -3.75 4.20
N HIS A 150 13.25 -3.86 3.76
CA HIS A 150 14.32 -4.37 4.62
C HIS A 150 14.49 -3.48 5.86
N TRP A 151 14.52 -2.15 5.69
CA TRP A 151 14.73 -1.22 6.80
C TRP A 151 13.68 -1.39 7.89
N ALA A 152 12.40 -1.51 7.50
CA ALA A 152 11.26 -1.39 8.41
C ALA A 152 10.56 -2.71 8.76
N PHE A 153 10.75 -3.80 8.00
CA PHE A 153 10.10 -5.09 8.28
C PHE A 153 11.06 -6.25 8.56
N ALA A 154 12.32 -6.18 8.12
CA ALA A 154 13.25 -7.29 8.30
C ALA A 154 13.83 -7.31 9.72
N THR A 155 13.09 -7.85 10.68
CA THR A 155 13.64 -8.12 12.02
C THR A 155 14.49 -9.38 12.02
N GLN A 156 15.69 -9.29 12.58
CA GLN A 156 16.65 -10.40 12.68
C GLN A 156 17.31 -10.45 14.07
N GLY A 157 16.53 -10.14 15.11
CA GLY A 157 17.01 -10.20 16.49
C GLY A 157 18.00 -9.08 16.86
N GLY A 158 17.88 -7.90 16.22
CA GLY A 158 18.69 -6.72 16.50
C GLY A 158 19.74 -6.41 15.42
N SER A 159 19.95 -7.30 14.46
CA SER A 159 20.87 -7.10 13.33
C SER A 159 20.18 -6.83 12.00
N GLY A 160 18.85 -6.81 11.96
CA GLY A 160 18.09 -6.59 10.74
C GLY A 160 18.00 -5.11 10.34
N GLY A 161 16.87 -4.76 9.74
CA GLY A 161 16.58 -3.43 9.23
C GLY A 161 16.82 -2.32 10.25
N TRP A 162 17.43 -1.20 9.82
CA TRP A 162 17.79 -0.13 10.75
C TRP A 162 16.57 0.58 11.38
N ILE A 163 15.42 0.63 10.70
CA ILE A 163 14.20 1.23 11.25
C ILE A 163 13.58 0.32 12.30
N ILE A 164 13.46 -0.98 12.02
CA ILE A 164 12.81 -1.93 12.92
C ILE A 164 13.73 -2.35 14.09
N ASP A 165 14.95 -2.77 13.82
CA ASP A 165 15.82 -3.41 14.83
C ASP A 165 16.74 -2.41 15.56
N LYS A 166 17.09 -1.27 14.94
CA LYS A 166 18.02 -0.28 15.55
C LYS A 166 17.30 0.94 16.12
N LEU A 167 16.37 1.52 15.36
CA LEU A 167 15.57 2.65 15.82
C LEU A 167 14.38 2.20 16.70
N GLY A 168 13.84 0.99 16.46
CA GLY A 168 12.66 0.48 17.17
C GLY A 168 11.37 1.18 16.77
N ALA A 169 11.29 1.67 15.52
CA ALA A 169 10.10 2.36 15.05
C ALA A 169 8.92 1.40 14.88
N LEU A 170 7.73 1.87 15.22
CA LEU A 170 6.50 1.11 15.10
C LEU A 170 5.85 1.37 13.73
N ASP A 171 5.84 0.34 12.89
CA ASP A 171 5.11 0.33 11.63
C ASP A 171 4.44 -1.04 11.44
N PHE A 172 3.16 -1.13 11.81
CA PHE A 172 2.46 -2.40 11.90
C PHE A 172 2.26 -3.09 10.55
N ALA A 173 1.82 -2.33 9.54
CA ALA A 173 1.45 -2.87 8.24
C ALA A 173 2.02 -2.06 7.06
N GLY A 174 2.91 -1.10 7.28
CA GLY A 174 3.63 -0.43 6.19
C GLY A 174 3.19 0.99 5.90
N GLY A 175 2.91 1.79 6.93
CA GLY A 175 2.77 3.24 6.76
C GLY A 175 4.03 3.86 6.18
N THR A 176 5.22 3.35 6.54
CA THR A 176 6.48 3.75 5.93
C THR A 176 6.74 3.03 4.62
N VAL A 177 6.66 1.69 4.63
CA VAL A 177 7.06 0.83 3.50
C VAL A 177 6.19 1.00 2.26
N VAL A 178 4.88 1.22 2.48
CA VAL A 178 3.88 1.34 1.41
C VAL A 178 3.45 2.79 1.25
N GLU A 179 2.89 3.39 2.28
CA GLU A 179 2.14 4.65 2.14
C GLU A 179 3.06 5.85 1.92
N ILE A 180 3.91 6.17 2.88
CA ILE A 180 4.86 7.29 2.79
C ILE A 180 5.83 7.07 1.63
N ASN A 181 6.31 5.85 1.41
CA ASN A 181 7.20 5.51 0.31
C ASN A 181 6.54 5.77 -1.06
N SER A 182 5.31 5.29 -1.26
CA SER A 182 4.58 5.54 -2.50
C SER A 182 4.20 7.02 -2.67
N GLY A 183 3.79 7.70 -1.60
CA GLY A 183 3.48 9.13 -1.61
C GLY A 183 4.69 10.01 -1.96
N ALA A 184 5.85 9.73 -1.38
CA ALA A 184 7.10 10.43 -1.69
C ALA A 184 7.55 10.17 -3.14
N ALA A 185 7.48 8.92 -3.59
CA ALA A 185 7.81 8.55 -4.97
C ALA A 185 6.82 9.17 -5.98
N ALA A 186 5.54 9.21 -5.65
CA ALA A 186 4.50 9.87 -6.44
C ALA A 186 4.77 11.37 -6.59
N LEU A 187 5.19 12.05 -5.52
CA LEU A 187 5.56 13.46 -5.57
C LEU A 187 6.78 13.67 -6.47
N ALA A 188 7.82 12.85 -6.33
CA ALA A 188 9.01 12.91 -7.18
C ALA A 188 8.63 12.70 -8.67
N LEU A 189 7.82 11.70 -8.97
CA LEU A 189 7.33 11.43 -10.33
C LEU A 189 6.50 12.58 -10.90
N ALA A 190 5.59 13.16 -10.10
CA ALA A 190 4.76 14.27 -10.51
C ALA A 190 5.58 15.53 -10.83
N ILE A 191 6.69 15.75 -10.13
CA ILE A 191 7.63 16.84 -10.38
C ILE A 191 8.44 16.57 -11.66
N VAL A 192 9.04 15.38 -11.77
CA VAL A 192 9.93 15.02 -12.89
C VAL A 192 9.20 14.95 -14.23
N LEU A 193 8.00 14.35 -14.27
CA LEU A 193 7.21 14.26 -15.51
C LEU A 193 6.50 15.57 -15.86
N GLY A 194 6.41 16.51 -14.92
CA GLY A 194 5.70 17.77 -15.11
C GLY A 194 4.19 17.59 -15.25
N LYS A 195 3.46 18.66 -15.56
CA LYS A 195 1.98 18.72 -15.49
C LYS A 195 1.30 18.14 -16.74
N ARG A 196 0.11 17.57 -16.58
CA ARG A 196 -0.74 17.22 -17.73
C ARG A 196 -1.16 18.47 -18.49
N GLU A 197 -1.37 18.32 -19.78
CA GLU A 197 -2.05 19.34 -20.58
C GLU A 197 -3.44 19.60 -20.01
N GLY A 198 -3.76 20.88 -19.81
CA GLY A 198 -5.04 21.29 -19.22
C GLY A 198 -5.07 21.38 -17.70
N PHE A 199 -3.98 21.09 -16.98
CA PHE A 199 -3.94 21.27 -15.52
C PHE A 199 -4.30 22.72 -15.13
N LYS A 200 -5.24 22.90 -14.20
CA LYS A 200 -5.90 24.17 -13.80
C LYS A 200 -6.78 24.86 -14.86
N ARG A 201 -6.74 24.41 -16.12
CA ARG A 201 -7.52 24.99 -17.23
C ARG A 201 -8.78 24.19 -17.52
N ASP A 202 -8.64 22.86 -17.55
CA ASP A 202 -9.68 21.94 -18.00
C ASP A 202 -10.26 21.17 -16.80
N ALA A 203 -11.58 20.98 -16.78
CA ALA A 203 -12.24 20.18 -15.76
C ALA A 203 -11.97 18.69 -16.00
N MET A 204 -11.02 18.11 -15.26
CA MET A 204 -10.68 16.68 -15.32
C MET A 204 -11.65 15.85 -14.49
N ARG A 205 -12.93 15.81 -14.89
CA ARG A 205 -13.98 15.09 -14.17
C ARG A 205 -13.80 13.57 -14.32
N PRO A 206 -14.06 12.79 -13.26
CA PRO A 206 -14.09 11.34 -13.36
C PRO A 206 -15.13 10.87 -14.38
N HIS A 207 -14.83 9.82 -15.13
CA HIS A 207 -15.73 9.33 -16.18
C HIS A 207 -16.75 8.30 -15.68
N ASN A 208 -16.48 7.62 -14.55
CA ASN A 208 -17.34 6.55 -14.04
C ASN A 208 -17.31 6.45 -12.50
N ILE A 209 -18.24 7.16 -11.83
CA ILE A 209 -18.34 7.16 -10.36
C ILE A 209 -18.66 5.77 -9.77
N PRO A 210 -19.57 4.96 -10.35
CA PRO A 210 -19.77 3.58 -9.88
C PRO A 210 -18.49 2.73 -9.84
N PHE A 211 -17.61 2.85 -10.84
CA PHE A 211 -16.31 2.15 -10.84
C PHE A 211 -15.40 2.61 -9.70
N ILE A 212 -15.40 3.91 -9.40
CA ILE A 212 -14.65 4.47 -8.28
C ILE A 212 -15.16 3.88 -6.96
N LEU A 213 -16.48 3.86 -6.75
CA LEU A 213 -17.05 3.28 -5.53
C LEU A 213 -16.80 1.78 -5.40
N LEU A 214 -16.90 1.03 -6.50
CA LEU A 214 -16.58 -0.40 -6.51
C LEU A 214 -15.11 -0.64 -6.18
N GLY A 215 -14.20 0.10 -6.83
CA GLY A 215 -12.76 0.03 -6.55
C GLY A 215 -12.44 0.40 -5.10
N ALA A 216 -12.99 1.49 -4.58
CA ALA A 216 -12.79 1.90 -3.19
C ALA A 216 -13.34 0.88 -2.18
N GLY A 217 -14.52 0.30 -2.45
CA GLY A 217 -15.10 -0.74 -1.61
C GLY A 217 -14.26 -2.02 -1.59
N LEU A 218 -13.71 -2.43 -2.74
CA LEU A 218 -12.81 -3.57 -2.84
C LEU A 218 -11.43 -3.30 -2.21
N LEU A 219 -10.93 -2.06 -2.30
CA LEU A 219 -9.72 -1.63 -1.60
C LEU A 219 -9.92 -1.70 -0.08
N TRP A 220 -11.04 -1.18 0.44
CA TRP A 220 -11.41 -1.30 1.85
C TRP A 220 -11.46 -2.77 2.27
N PHE A 221 -12.15 -3.61 1.49
CA PHE A 221 -12.23 -5.04 1.77
C PHE A 221 -10.85 -5.72 1.80
N GLY A 222 -9.99 -5.45 0.81
CA GLY A 222 -8.63 -5.97 0.76
C GLY A 222 -7.76 -5.48 1.93
N TRP A 223 -8.00 -4.25 2.40
CA TRP A 223 -7.26 -3.64 3.52
C TRP A 223 -7.39 -4.41 4.84
N PHE A 224 -8.46 -5.20 5.01
CA PHE A 224 -8.55 -6.10 6.15
C PHE A 224 -7.44 -7.15 6.14
N GLY A 225 -7.15 -7.75 4.97
CA GLY A 225 -6.01 -8.64 4.80
C GLY A 225 -4.68 -7.90 4.95
N PHE A 226 -4.61 -6.65 4.48
CA PHE A 226 -3.40 -5.82 4.57
C PHE A 226 -3.01 -5.53 6.03
N ASN A 227 -3.97 -5.00 6.82
CA ASN A 227 -3.71 -4.63 8.20
C ASN A 227 -3.73 -5.85 9.12
N ALA A 228 -4.84 -6.60 9.17
CA ALA A 228 -4.96 -7.70 10.12
C ALA A 228 -4.11 -8.93 9.75
N GLY A 229 -3.77 -9.11 8.46
CA GLY A 229 -2.79 -10.11 8.02
C GLY A 229 -1.37 -9.83 8.49
N SER A 230 -1.00 -8.55 8.70
CA SER A 230 0.32 -8.15 9.18
C SER A 230 0.60 -8.58 10.63
N ALA A 231 -0.41 -9.06 11.37
CA ALA A 231 -0.20 -9.76 12.63
C ALA A 231 0.47 -11.15 12.45
N LEU A 232 0.44 -11.72 11.25
CA LEU A 232 0.90 -13.06 10.88
C LEU A 232 0.28 -14.23 11.65
N ALA A 233 -0.71 -13.95 12.51
CA ALA A 233 -1.41 -14.92 13.33
C ALA A 233 -2.91 -14.59 13.43
N ALA A 234 -3.74 -15.61 13.54
CA ALA A 234 -5.19 -15.52 13.69
C ALA A 234 -5.58 -15.31 15.17
N GLY A 235 -5.15 -14.20 15.75
CA GLY A 235 -5.25 -13.94 17.19
C GLY A 235 -5.83 -12.59 17.59
N HIS A 236 -5.61 -12.23 18.85
CA HIS A 236 -6.06 -10.96 19.43
C HIS A 236 -5.55 -9.75 18.62
N LEU A 237 -4.28 -9.75 18.25
CA LEU A 237 -3.66 -8.64 17.52
C LEU A 237 -4.27 -8.42 16.13
N ALA A 238 -4.53 -9.49 15.38
CA ALA A 238 -5.26 -9.42 14.10
C ALA A 238 -6.68 -8.87 14.31
N SER A 239 -7.37 -9.28 15.37
CA SER A 239 -8.72 -8.79 15.70
C SER A 239 -8.73 -7.28 16.00
N VAL A 240 -7.73 -6.80 16.76
CA VAL A 240 -7.53 -5.37 17.04
C VAL A 240 -7.23 -4.59 15.76
N ALA A 241 -6.30 -5.07 14.93
CA ALA A 241 -5.97 -4.44 13.66
C ALA A 241 -7.19 -4.35 12.72
N MET A 242 -8.01 -5.40 12.67
CA MET A 242 -9.20 -5.44 11.83
C MET A 242 -10.25 -4.41 12.27
N ILE A 243 -10.58 -4.36 13.57
CA ILE A 243 -11.59 -3.41 14.07
C ILE A 243 -11.11 -1.96 13.97
N ASN A 244 -9.82 -1.71 14.24
CA ASN A 244 -9.23 -0.38 14.10
C ASN A 244 -9.25 0.09 12.64
N THR A 245 -8.99 -0.82 11.69
CA THR A 245 -9.11 -0.55 10.26
C THR A 245 -10.52 -0.11 9.89
N GLN A 246 -11.55 -0.84 10.35
CA GLN A 246 -12.95 -0.47 10.08
C GLN A 246 -13.29 0.91 10.65
N ILE A 247 -12.90 1.18 11.90
CA ILE A 247 -13.22 2.42 12.59
C ILE A 247 -12.54 3.62 11.92
N ALA A 248 -11.24 3.54 11.66
CA ALA A 248 -10.48 4.65 11.08
C ALA A 248 -10.96 4.97 9.67
N THR A 249 -11.17 3.95 8.82
CA THR A 249 -11.69 4.11 7.46
C THR A 249 -13.07 4.78 7.45
N ALA A 250 -14.00 4.34 8.30
CA ALA A 250 -15.32 4.94 8.40
C ALA A 250 -15.25 6.39 8.91
N ALA A 251 -14.42 6.66 9.92
CA ALA A 251 -14.24 7.98 10.49
C ALA A 251 -13.62 8.98 9.50
N ALA A 252 -12.64 8.54 8.73
CA ALA A 252 -12.01 9.34 7.69
C ALA A 252 -12.97 9.64 6.53
N ALA A 253 -13.76 8.66 6.08
CA ALA A 253 -14.80 8.88 5.09
C ALA A 253 -15.78 9.98 5.55
N MET A 254 -16.23 9.93 6.80
CA MET A 254 -17.18 10.89 7.36
C MET A 254 -16.58 12.27 7.61
N SER A 255 -15.36 12.34 8.15
CA SER A 255 -14.67 13.61 8.39
C SER A 255 -14.28 14.31 7.08
N TRP A 256 -13.87 13.55 6.05
CA TRP A 256 -13.60 14.08 4.72
C TRP A 256 -14.83 14.77 4.14
N ILE A 257 -15.99 14.10 4.10
CA ILE A 257 -17.19 14.71 3.51
C ILE A 257 -17.75 15.85 4.35
N THR A 258 -17.52 15.84 5.67
CA THR A 258 -17.84 16.96 6.55
C THR A 258 -16.96 18.16 6.19
N TYR A 259 -15.66 17.94 6.02
CA TYR A 259 -14.73 18.97 5.58
C TYR A 259 -15.08 19.51 4.18
N GLU A 260 -15.43 18.65 3.22
CA GLU A 260 -15.93 19.08 1.90
C GLU A 260 -17.20 19.91 2.01
N ARG A 261 -18.15 19.53 2.88
CA ARG A 261 -19.37 20.29 3.10
C ARG A 261 -19.07 21.68 3.66
N LEU A 262 -18.15 21.79 4.61
CA LEU A 262 -17.74 23.07 5.20
C LEU A 262 -17.01 23.97 4.19
N ARG A 263 -16.13 23.40 3.36
CA ARG A 263 -15.32 24.15 2.41
C ARG A 263 -16.03 24.48 1.09
N ASN A 264 -16.71 23.49 0.51
CA ASN A 264 -17.25 23.52 -0.84
C ASN A 264 -18.79 23.59 -0.86
N GLY A 265 -19.43 23.57 0.32
CA GLY A 265 -20.88 23.66 0.45
C GLY A 265 -21.64 22.37 0.12
N LYS A 266 -20.99 21.25 -0.22
CA LYS A 266 -21.68 19.94 -0.39
C LYS A 266 -20.69 18.76 -0.29
N PRO A 267 -21.12 17.62 0.29
CA PRO A 267 -20.33 16.39 0.25
C PRO A 267 -20.34 15.79 -1.16
N THR A 268 -19.31 15.01 -1.49
CA THR A 268 -19.24 14.29 -2.77
C THR A 268 -19.04 12.79 -2.59
N THR A 269 -19.52 12.02 -3.56
CA THR A 269 -19.30 10.56 -3.62
C THR A 269 -17.81 10.22 -3.73
N LEU A 270 -17.05 11.03 -4.47
CA LEU A 270 -15.60 10.91 -4.56
C LEU A 270 -14.94 11.19 -3.20
N GLY A 271 -15.46 12.15 -2.43
CA GLY A 271 -14.99 12.46 -1.09
C GLY A 271 -15.16 11.29 -0.12
N VAL A 272 -16.31 10.59 -0.15
CA VAL A 272 -16.50 9.37 0.66
C VAL A 272 -15.45 8.30 0.30
N ALA A 273 -15.26 8.06 -1.00
CA ALA A 273 -14.31 7.06 -1.47
C ALA A 273 -12.86 7.41 -1.09
N SER A 274 -12.44 8.66 -1.32
CA SER A 274 -11.10 9.15 -1.01
C SER A 274 -10.85 9.18 0.49
N GLY A 275 -11.84 9.62 1.28
CA GLY A 275 -11.77 9.61 2.73
C GLY A 275 -11.67 8.21 3.32
N ALA A 276 -12.36 7.23 2.76
CA ALA A 276 -12.20 5.83 3.16
C ALA A 276 -10.75 5.36 2.97
N ILE A 277 -10.17 5.58 1.78
CA ILE A 277 -8.77 5.22 1.53
C ILE A 277 -7.83 5.96 2.48
N ALA A 278 -8.01 7.28 2.68
CA ALA A 278 -7.19 8.07 3.60
C ALA A 278 -7.21 7.53 5.05
N GLY A 279 -8.36 7.08 5.54
CA GLY A 279 -8.45 6.47 6.87
C GLY A 279 -7.74 5.14 6.98
N ALA A 280 -7.86 4.32 5.92
CA ALA A 280 -7.18 3.03 5.85
C ALA A 280 -5.65 3.21 5.81
N VAL A 281 -5.15 4.18 5.04
CA VAL A 281 -3.75 4.61 5.02
C VAL A 281 -3.30 5.10 6.41
N ALA A 282 -4.02 6.06 7.01
CA ALA A 282 -3.60 6.70 8.24
C ALA A 282 -3.49 5.71 9.43
N ILE A 283 -4.33 4.67 9.46
CA ILE A 283 -4.29 3.66 10.51
C ILE A 283 -3.29 2.54 10.24
N THR A 284 -2.85 2.32 8.98
CA THR A 284 -1.91 1.26 8.58
C THR A 284 -0.74 1.07 9.56
N PRO A 285 0.07 2.10 9.90
CA PRO A 285 1.23 1.91 10.77
C PRO A 285 0.87 1.60 12.23
N SER A 286 -0.36 1.87 12.66
CA SER A 286 -0.75 1.85 14.07
C SER A 286 -1.93 0.95 14.40
N CYS A 287 -2.50 0.26 13.40
CA CYS A 287 -3.74 -0.51 13.54
C CYS A 287 -3.66 -1.60 14.61
N GLY A 288 -2.50 -2.23 14.84
CA GLY A 288 -2.29 -3.19 15.94
C GLY A 288 -1.81 -2.58 17.26
N PHE A 289 -1.54 -1.28 17.33
CA PHE A 289 -0.89 -0.62 18.48
C PHE A 289 -1.81 0.32 19.26
N VAL A 290 -2.89 0.81 18.64
CA VAL A 290 -3.81 1.78 19.27
C VAL A 290 -5.11 1.13 19.71
N THR A 291 -5.82 1.80 20.62
CA THR A 291 -7.18 1.41 21.00
C THR A 291 -8.19 1.77 19.92
N PRO A 292 -9.41 1.18 19.93
CA PRO A 292 -10.50 1.57 19.02
C PRO A 292 -10.84 3.06 19.04
N LEU A 293 -10.75 3.71 20.21
CA LEU A 293 -10.94 5.15 20.32
C LEU A 293 -9.77 5.93 19.68
N GLY A 294 -8.54 5.44 19.83
CA GLY A 294 -7.39 6.00 19.12
C GLY A 294 -7.54 5.91 17.60
N ALA A 295 -8.01 4.77 17.09
CA ALA A 295 -8.29 4.57 15.66
C ALA A 295 -9.36 5.54 15.14
N LEU A 296 -10.40 5.83 15.94
CA LEU A 296 -11.40 6.85 15.60
C LEU A 296 -10.75 8.23 15.41
N VAL A 297 -9.90 8.65 16.35
CA VAL A 297 -9.21 9.95 16.29
C VAL A 297 -8.29 10.02 15.08
N ILE A 298 -7.49 8.97 14.82
CA ILE A 298 -6.60 8.89 13.67
C ILE A 298 -7.40 9.00 12.37
N GLY A 299 -8.50 8.28 12.23
CA GLY A 299 -9.37 8.37 11.06
C GLY A 299 -9.96 9.77 10.87
N LEU A 300 -10.50 10.39 11.92
CA LEU A 300 -11.06 11.74 11.85
C LEU A 300 -10.00 12.78 11.41
N VAL A 301 -8.79 12.69 11.96
CA VAL A 301 -7.69 13.62 11.63
C VAL A 301 -7.17 13.34 10.22
N GLY A 302 -6.90 12.08 9.88
CA GLY A 302 -6.40 11.66 8.58
C GLY A 302 -7.34 12.07 7.44
N GLY A 303 -8.65 11.86 7.61
CA GLY A 303 -9.63 12.27 6.60
C GLY A 303 -9.62 13.77 6.31
N VAL A 304 -9.49 14.63 7.33
CA VAL A 304 -9.38 16.09 7.15
C VAL A 304 -8.02 16.49 6.60
N ALA A 305 -6.94 15.91 7.11
CA ALA A 305 -5.57 16.23 6.72
C ALA A 305 -5.34 15.91 5.23
N SER A 306 -5.71 14.71 4.80
CA SER A 306 -5.59 14.30 3.39
C SER A 306 -6.49 15.13 2.48
N ALA A 307 -7.74 15.42 2.87
CA ALA A 307 -8.63 16.28 2.08
C ALA A 307 -8.07 17.70 1.91
N TYR A 308 -7.42 18.23 2.94
CA TYR A 308 -6.69 19.50 2.85
C TYR A 308 -5.47 19.37 1.92
N ALA A 309 -4.65 18.34 2.12
CA ALA A 309 -3.41 18.10 1.38
C ALA A 309 -3.62 17.96 -0.13
N VAL A 310 -4.66 17.22 -0.53
CA VAL A 310 -5.07 17.06 -1.94
C VAL A 310 -5.28 18.41 -2.64
N SER A 311 -5.74 19.42 -1.91
CA SER A 311 -5.93 20.75 -2.49
C SER A 311 -4.65 21.59 -2.59
N LEU A 312 -3.59 21.22 -1.88
CA LEU A 312 -2.31 21.94 -1.90
C LEU A 312 -1.60 21.81 -3.25
N LYS A 313 -1.87 20.77 -4.03
CA LYS A 313 -1.32 20.60 -5.39
C LYS A 313 -1.61 21.79 -6.31
N TYR A 314 -2.77 22.43 -6.15
CA TYR A 314 -3.12 23.63 -6.90
C TYR A 314 -2.34 24.86 -6.43
N ARG A 315 -2.06 24.96 -5.12
CA ARG A 315 -1.29 26.07 -4.53
C ARG A 315 0.20 25.95 -4.84
N TRP A 316 0.77 24.77 -4.67
CA TRP A 316 2.18 24.46 -4.94
C TRP A 316 2.45 24.10 -6.40
N ASN A 317 1.41 24.04 -7.22
CA ASN A 317 1.51 23.97 -8.67
C ASN A 317 2.27 22.72 -9.15
N TYR A 318 1.94 21.56 -8.58
CA TYR A 318 2.32 20.24 -9.11
C TYR A 318 1.03 19.47 -9.45
N ASP A 319 1.07 18.63 -10.48
CA ASP A 319 -0.08 17.84 -10.90
C ASP A 319 0.16 16.39 -10.48
N ASP A 320 -0.22 16.09 -9.24
CA ASP A 320 -0.47 14.72 -8.81
C ASP A 320 -1.86 14.31 -9.30
N SER A 321 -1.88 13.40 -10.28
CA SER A 321 -3.03 13.28 -11.16
C SER A 321 -4.27 12.76 -10.45
N LEU A 322 -4.09 11.78 -9.56
CA LEU A 322 -5.12 11.06 -8.83
C LEU A 322 -4.93 11.10 -7.30
N ASP A 323 -4.25 12.14 -6.80
CA ASP A 323 -4.20 12.48 -5.37
C ASP A 323 -3.41 11.52 -4.47
N VAL A 324 -2.46 10.79 -5.06
CA VAL A 324 -1.61 9.81 -4.35
C VAL A 324 -0.80 10.47 -3.23
N VAL A 325 -0.23 11.65 -3.49
CA VAL A 325 0.63 12.36 -2.53
C VAL A 325 -0.17 12.78 -1.30
N GLY A 326 -1.36 13.33 -1.51
CA GLY A 326 -2.20 13.84 -0.43
C GLY A 326 -2.88 12.75 0.39
N ILE A 327 -3.16 11.59 -0.22
CA ILE A 327 -3.84 10.47 0.45
C ILE A 327 -2.85 9.51 1.11
N HIS A 328 -1.76 9.15 0.42
CA HIS A 328 -0.80 8.15 0.91
C HIS A 328 0.41 8.77 1.60
N GLY A 329 0.82 9.97 1.19
CA GLY A 329 2.03 10.62 1.71
C GLY A 329 1.84 11.49 2.96
N VAL A 330 0.62 11.99 3.21
CA VAL A 330 0.27 12.91 4.31
C VAL A 330 -0.64 12.22 5.32
#